data_AF-A0A1I0AVA9-F1
#
_entry.id   AF-A0A1I0AVA9-F1
#
_cell.length_a   1.000
_cell.length_b   1.000
_cell.length_c   1.000
_cell.angle_alpha   90.00
_cell.angle_beta   90.00
_cell.angle_gamma   90.00
#
_symmetry.space_group_name_H-M   'P 1'
#
loop_
_entity.id
_entity.type
_entity.pdbx_description
1 polymer ?
#
loop_
_entity_poly.entity_id
_entity_poly.type
_entity_poly.pdbx_seq_one_letter_code
_entity_poly.pdbx_strand_id
1 'polypeptide(L)'
;MKMINDVVTEQQEIAPLLQITPQKEIIFETPGNTSEGTAFKSLVIYDLTILELRPIPALIHDSNILKRIEDIHLEHILERYQSSNRQVFIAFDKADSTTEKAHKILEETAILRLSDGNELFGRSWSKYESND
;
A
#
# COMPACT_ATOMS: atom_id res chain seq x y z
N MET A 1 2.86 13.73 7.05
CA MET A 1 1.55 13.06 7.17
C MET A 1 0.40 13.90 6.65
N LYS A 2 0.00 15.04 7.26
CA LYS A 2 -1.17 15.82 6.79
C LYS A 2 -1.19 16.08 5.28
N MET A 3 -0.13 16.63 4.70
CA MET A 3 -0.04 16.92 3.26
C MET A 3 -0.27 15.68 2.39
N ILE A 4 0.32 14.54 2.75
CA ILE A 4 0.15 13.28 2.01
C ILE A 4 -1.27 12.75 2.18
N ASN A 5 -1.82 12.79 3.39
CA ASN A 5 -3.20 12.40 3.65
C ASN A 5 -4.18 13.24 2.84
N ASP A 6 -4.02 14.57 2.85
CA ASP A 6 -4.89 15.50 2.12
C ASP A 6 -4.93 15.17 0.62
N VAL A 7 -3.81 14.71 0.04
CA VAL A 7 -3.77 14.23 -1.35
C VAL A 7 -4.46 12.88 -1.48
N VAL A 8 -4.08 11.90 -0.63
CA VAL A 8 -4.60 10.53 -0.71
C VAL A 8 -6.12 10.49 -0.53
N THR A 9 -6.66 11.28 0.39
CA THR A 9 -8.08 11.25 0.78
C THR A 9 -8.86 12.42 0.21
N GLU A 10 -8.30 13.19 -0.72
CA GLU A 10 -8.92 14.41 -1.26
C GLU A 10 -9.43 15.38 -0.17
N GLN A 11 -8.70 15.49 0.94
CA GLN A 11 -9.06 16.29 2.12
C GLN A 11 -10.35 15.87 2.84
N GLN A 12 -10.92 14.71 2.52
CA GLN A 12 -12.17 14.22 3.10
C GLN A 12 -11.99 13.52 4.46
N GLU A 13 -10.77 13.11 4.80
CA GLU A 13 -10.48 12.40 6.04
C GLU A 13 -9.43 13.10 6.90
N ILE A 14 -9.53 12.88 8.22
CA ILE A 14 -8.54 13.38 9.18
C ILE A 14 -7.23 12.60 9.01
N ALA A 15 -6.12 13.32 9.00
CA ALA A 15 -4.79 12.74 8.88
C ALA A 15 -4.39 11.99 10.17
N PRO A 16 -3.56 10.93 10.07
CA PRO A 16 -3.06 10.24 11.24
C PRO A 16 -2.14 11.14 12.07
N LEU A 17 -2.23 10.98 13.39
CA LEU A 17 -1.42 11.66 14.38
C LEU A 17 -0.42 10.68 14.98
N LEU A 18 0.84 11.13 15.06
CA LEU A 18 1.90 10.44 15.79
C LEU A 18 2.29 11.29 16.98
N GLN A 19 2.10 10.77 18.18
CA GLN A 19 2.52 11.40 19.42
C GLN A 19 3.50 10.48 20.17
N ILE A 20 4.59 11.06 20.66
CA ILE A 20 5.53 10.38 21.54
C ILE A 20 5.46 11.09 22.90
N THR A 21 5.01 10.38 23.93
CA THR A 21 4.86 10.97 25.27
C THR A 21 6.21 11.08 25.98
N PRO A 22 6.34 11.94 27.02
CA PRO A 22 7.54 11.96 27.87
C PRO A 22 7.89 10.60 28.50
N GLN A 23 6.89 9.74 28.67
CA GLN A 23 7.02 8.37 29.17
C GLN A 23 7.47 7.36 28.09
N LYS A 24 7.79 7.84 26.88
CA LYS A 24 8.18 7.03 25.71
C LYS A 24 7.07 6.12 25.17
N GLU A 25 5.82 6.46 25.44
CA GLU A 25 4.69 5.80 24.79
C GLU A 25 4.52 6.39 23.38
N ILE A 26 4.22 5.53 22.41
CA ILE A 26 3.97 5.93 21.03
C ILE A 26 2.48 5.72 20.76
N ILE A 27 1.80 6.82 20.45
CA ILE A 27 0.40 6.82 20.06
C ILE A 27 0.35 7.14 18.57
N PHE A 28 -0.23 6.22 17.80
CA PHE A 28 -0.47 6.40 16.37
C PHE A 28 -1.92 6.09 16.06
N GLU A 29 -2.69 7.13 15.71
CA GLU A 29 -4.14 7.01 15.53
C GLU A 29 -4.65 7.94 14.43
N THR A 30 -5.84 7.63 13.90
CA THR A 30 -6.65 8.56 13.12
C THR A 30 -7.84 8.98 13.97
N PRO A 31 -7.92 10.24 14.42
CA PRO A 31 -9.01 10.71 15.27
C PRO A 31 -10.38 10.43 14.67
N GLY A 32 -11.25 9.78 15.44
CA GLY A 32 -12.63 9.49 15.04
C GLY A 32 -12.81 8.30 14.08
N ASN A 33 -11.73 7.62 13.67
CA ASN A 33 -11.83 6.46 12.78
C ASN A 33 -10.78 5.40 13.13
N THR A 34 -11.26 4.28 13.69
CA THR A 34 -10.43 3.14 14.13
C THR A 34 -10.60 1.92 13.23
N SER A 35 -11.15 2.08 12.03
CA SER A 35 -11.34 0.96 11.10
C SER A 35 -10.00 0.37 10.63
N GLU A 36 -10.01 -0.91 10.26
CA GLU A 36 -8.82 -1.61 9.75
C GLU A 36 -8.27 -0.94 8.47
N GLY A 37 -9.15 -0.56 7.54
CA GLY A 37 -8.75 0.13 6.31
C GLY A 37 -8.07 1.48 6.57
N THR A 38 -8.60 2.26 7.52
CA THR A 38 -7.98 3.52 7.97
C THR A 38 -6.61 3.29 8.59
N ALA A 39 -6.47 2.23 9.40
CA ALA A 39 -5.18 1.89 10.03
C ALA A 39 -4.11 1.55 8.96
N PHE A 40 -4.45 0.74 7.96
CA PHE A 40 -3.53 0.41 6.87
C PHE A 40 -3.20 1.62 5.98
N LYS A 41 -4.19 2.42 5.60
CA LYS A 41 -3.97 3.69 4.89
C LYS A 41 -3.04 4.62 5.68
N SER A 42 -3.26 4.74 6.99
CA SER A 42 -2.43 5.57 7.87
C SER A 42 -0.99 5.09 7.95
N LEU A 43 -0.78 3.77 8.02
CA LEU A 43 0.54 3.16 7.97
C LEU A 43 1.27 3.52 6.66
N VAL A 44 0.60 3.41 5.52
CA VAL A 44 1.18 3.80 4.22
C VAL A 44 1.50 5.31 4.17
N ILE A 45 0.64 6.16 4.71
CA ILE A 45 0.89 7.62 4.79
C ILE A 45 2.11 7.92 5.67
N TYR A 46 2.29 7.19 6.77
CA TYR A 46 3.46 7.29 7.61
C TYR A 46 4.73 6.89 6.84
N ASP A 47 4.71 5.73 6.17
CA ASP A 47 5.85 5.23 5.39
C ASP A 47 6.24 6.20 4.27
N LEU A 48 5.27 6.72 3.51
CA LEU A 48 5.48 7.76 2.50
C LEU A 48 6.07 9.04 3.10
N THR A 49 5.61 9.44 4.29
CA THR A 49 6.18 10.61 4.99
C THR A 49 7.65 10.38 5.33
N ILE A 50 8.02 9.18 5.79
CA ILE A 50 9.41 8.85 6.10
C ILE A 50 10.25 8.77 4.82
N LEU A 51 9.70 8.20 3.74
CA LEU A 51 10.34 8.12 2.42
C LEU A 51 10.69 9.51 1.84
N GLU A 52 9.82 10.50 2.06
CA GLU A 52 10.07 11.89 1.64
C GLU A 52 11.05 12.63 2.55
N LEU A 53 10.94 12.43 3.87
CA LEU A 53 11.75 13.17 4.85
C LEU A 53 13.19 12.63 4.99
N ARG A 54 13.45 11.38 4.59
CA ARG A 54 14.72 10.69 4.81
C ARG A 54 15.32 10.17 3.50
N PRO A 55 16.65 10.01 3.42
CA PRO A 55 17.32 9.45 2.25
C PRO A 55 17.17 7.91 2.22
N ILE A 56 15.94 7.42 2.27
CA ILE A 56 15.65 5.99 2.18
C ILE A 56 15.74 5.56 0.72
N PRO A 57 16.50 4.48 0.39
CA PRO A 57 16.71 4.08 -0.99
C PRO A 57 15.49 3.42 -1.62
N ALA A 58 14.71 2.68 -0.83
CA ALA A 58 13.54 1.95 -1.31
C ALA A 58 12.46 1.76 -0.23
N LEU A 59 11.22 1.60 -0.69
CA LEU A 59 10.05 1.20 0.10
C LEU A 59 9.53 -0.15 -0.40
N ILE A 60 9.11 -1.03 0.51
CA ILE A 60 8.58 -2.35 0.17
C ILE A 60 7.28 -2.57 0.95
N HIS A 61 6.17 -2.84 0.25
CA HIS A 61 4.88 -3.16 0.87
C HIS A 61 4.34 -4.51 0.41
N ASP A 62 3.92 -5.31 1.38
CA ASP A 62 3.22 -6.58 1.11
C ASP A 62 1.74 -6.32 0.79
N SER A 63 1.15 -7.24 0.05
CA SER A 63 -0.26 -7.25 -0.38
C SER A 63 -1.25 -7.09 0.77
N ASN A 64 -0.94 -7.65 1.94
CA ASN A 64 -1.79 -7.56 3.12
C ASN A 64 -2.04 -6.12 3.58
N ILE A 65 -1.10 -5.20 3.34
CA ILE A 65 -1.23 -3.78 3.67
C ILE A 65 -2.17 -3.11 2.66
N LEU A 66 -1.91 -3.32 1.36
CA LEU A 66 -2.55 -2.55 0.29
C LEU A 66 -3.99 -3.02 0.01
N LYS A 67 -4.27 -4.32 0.11
CA LYS A 67 -5.59 -4.91 -0.21
C LYS A 67 -6.73 -4.49 0.74
N ARG A 68 -6.39 -3.83 1.85
CA ARG A 68 -7.34 -3.34 2.87
C ARG A 68 -7.68 -1.86 2.70
N ILE A 69 -7.00 -1.19 1.78
CA ILE A 69 -7.19 0.23 1.50
C ILE A 69 -8.28 0.36 0.44
N GLU A 70 -9.15 1.36 0.60
CA GLU A 70 -10.21 1.64 -0.38
C GLU A 70 -9.62 1.99 -1.76
N ASP A 71 -10.29 1.58 -2.83
CA ASP A 71 -9.71 1.61 -4.19
C ASP A 71 -9.26 3.01 -4.62
N ILE A 72 -10.03 4.06 -4.26
CA ILE A 72 -9.67 5.45 -4.58
C ILE A 72 -8.42 5.91 -3.82
N HIS A 73 -8.28 5.50 -2.55
CA HIS A 73 -7.09 5.81 -1.76
C HIS A 73 -5.86 5.05 -2.29
N LEU A 74 -6.05 3.81 -2.73
CA LEU A 74 -5.00 3.01 -3.36
C LEU A 74 -4.52 3.67 -4.66
N GLU A 75 -5.43 4.17 -5.51
CA GLU A 75 -5.08 4.90 -6.72
C GLU A 75 -4.13 6.06 -6.40
N HIS A 76 -4.51 6.95 -5.48
CA HIS A 76 -3.69 8.10 -5.11
C HIS A 76 -2.35 7.67 -4.47
N ILE A 77 -2.33 6.59 -3.70
CA ILE A 77 -1.10 6.01 -3.16
C ILE A 77 -0.15 5.56 -4.28
N LEU A 78 -0.66 4.87 -5.30
CA LEU A 78 0.13 4.40 -6.44
C LEU A 78 0.72 5.57 -7.25
N GLU A 79 -0.04 6.64 -7.47
CA GLU A 79 0.47 7.87 -8.09
C GLU A 79 1.59 8.52 -7.26
N ARG A 80 1.45 8.47 -5.93
CA ARG A 80 2.48 8.97 -5.02
C ARG A 80 3.74 8.11 -5.05
N TYR A 81 3.61 6.79 -5.20
CA TYR A 81 4.77 5.93 -5.45
C TYR A 81 5.51 6.33 -6.74
N GLN A 82 4.77 6.50 -7.85
CA GLN A 82 5.38 6.91 -9.12
C GLN A 82 6.07 8.28 -9.06
N SER A 83 5.48 9.24 -8.33
CA SER A 83 6.03 10.60 -8.20
C SER A 83 7.12 10.75 -7.13
N SER A 84 7.34 9.73 -6.28
CA SER A 84 8.30 9.82 -5.17
C SER A 84 9.78 9.90 -5.60
N ASN A 85 10.10 9.61 -6.86
CA ASN A 85 11.48 9.43 -7.36
C ASN A 85 12.32 8.43 -6.53
N ARG A 86 11.67 7.55 -5.78
CA ARG A 86 12.29 6.46 -5.01
C ARG A 86 11.89 5.12 -5.62
N GLN A 87 12.66 4.07 -5.33
CA GLN A 87 12.28 2.73 -5.73
C GLN A 87 11.20 2.20 -4.77
N VAL A 88 10.07 1.76 -5.31
CA VAL A 88 8.97 1.17 -4.52
C VAL A 88 8.66 -0.21 -5.08
N PHE A 89 8.62 -1.21 -4.20
CA PHE A 89 8.21 -2.57 -4.53
C PHE A 89 6.91 -2.89 -3.80
N ILE A 90 5.94 -3.43 -4.52
CA ILE A 90 4.67 -3.86 -3.94
C ILE A 90 4.34 -5.27 -4.39
N ALA A 91 3.65 -6.02 -3.52
CA ALA A 91 2.92 -7.22 -3.91
C ALA A 91 1.42 -6.90 -3.91
N PHE A 92 0.67 -7.37 -4.91
CA PHE A 92 -0.78 -7.13 -5.01
C PHE A 92 -1.47 -8.23 -5.82
N ASP A 93 -2.61 -8.75 -5.34
CA ASP A 93 -3.29 -9.93 -5.89
C ASP A 93 -4.69 -9.64 -6.50
N LYS A 94 -5.24 -8.43 -6.31
CA LYS A 94 -6.60 -8.06 -6.74
C LYS A 94 -6.65 -6.81 -7.63
N ALA A 95 -5.77 -6.73 -8.63
CA ALA A 95 -5.73 -5.57 -9.53
C ALA A 95 -7.09 -5.27 -10.16
N ASP A 96 -7.84 -6.30 -10.59
CA ASP A 96 -9.11 -6.16 -11.30
C ASP A 96 -10.26 -5.57 -10.47
N SER A 97 -10.14 -5.51 -9.13
CA SER A 97 -11.15 -4.84 -8.29
C SER A 97 -10.85 -3.37 -8.04
N THR A 98 -9.70 -2.87 -8.49
CA THR A 98 -9.27 -1.48 -8.27
C THR A 98 -9.92 -0.53 -9.28
N THR A 99 -9.72 0.77 -9.10
CA THR A 99 -10.11 1.76 -10.10
C THR A 99 -9.37 1.53 -11.43
N GLU A 100 -9.93 2.03 -12.53
CA GLU A 100 -9.33 1.87 -13.87
C GLU A 100 -7.89 2.42 -13.93
N LYS A 101 -7.61 3.53 -13.25
CA LYS A 101 -6.28 4.13 -13.22
C LYS A 101 -5.32 3.35 -12.32
N ALA A 102 -5.76 2.90 -11.15
CA ALA A 102 -4.95 2.05 -10.29
C ALA A 102 -4.58 0.74 -11.01
N HIS A 103 -5.56 0.11 -11.66
CA HIS A 103 -5.36 -1.08 -12.49
C HIS A 103 -4.30 -0.83 -13.55
N LYS A 104 -4.43 0.26 -14.31
CA LYS A 104 -3.46 0.64 -15.34
C LYS A 104 -2.05 0.83 -14.78
N ILE A 105 -1.89 1.50 -13.64
CA ILE A 105 -0.57 1.68 -12.99
C ILE A 105 0.02 0.33 -12.60
N LEU A 106 -0.78 -0.54 -11.98
CA LEU A 106 -0.35 -1.88 -11.57
C LEU A 106 0.10 -2.73 -12.77
N GLU A 107 -0.65 -2.69 -13.87
CA GLU A 107 -0.33 -3.40 -15.12
C GLU A 107 0.96 -2.88 -15.78
N GLU A 108 1.06 -1.56 -15.98
CA GLU A 108 2.19 -0.95 -16.68
C GLU A 108 3.51 -1.08 -15.89
N THR A 109 3.43 -1.24 -14.57
CA THR A 109 4.60 -1.37 -13.69
C THR A 109 4.87 -2.80 -13.22
N ALA A 110 4.02 -3.77 -13.59
CA ALA A 110 4.18 -5.16 -13.19
C ALA A 110 5.47 -5.77 -13.77
N ILE A 111 6.39 -6.16 -12.88
CA ILE A 111 7.61 -6.88 -13.25
C ILE A 111 7.39 -8.40 -13.25
N LEU A 112 6.53 -8.87 -12.37
CA LEU A 112 6.23 -10.29 -12.19
C LEU A 112 4.74 -10.45 -11.96
N ARG A 113 4.09 -11.25 -12.82
CA ARG A 113 2.68 -11.60 -12.68
C ARG A 113 2.55 -13.10 -12.49
N LEU A 114 1.96 -13.49 -11.37
CA LEU A 114 1.66 -14.88 -11.08
C LEU A 114 0.28 -15.22 -11.61
N SER A 115 0.15 -16.37 -12.24
CA SER A 115 -1.13 -16.92 -12.70
C SER A 115 -1.08 -18.44 -12.59
N ASP A 116 -2.21 -19.08 -12.85
CA ASP A 116 -2.20 -20.53 -13.05
C ASP A 116 -1.25 -20.92 -14.19
N GLY A 117 -0.38 -21.90 -13.95
CA GLY A 117 0.69 -22.32 -14.86
C GLY A 117 1.88 -21.36 -14.97
N ASN A 118 1.84 -20.21 -14.31
CA ASN A 118 2.95 -19.26 -14.17
C ASN A 118 3.23 -19.00 -12.69
N GLU A 119 3.33 -20.06 -11.90
CA GLU A 119 3.63 -19.96 -10.49
C GLU A 119 5.08 -19.52 -10.25
N LEU A 120 5.32 -18.82 -9.13
CA LEU A 120 6.64 -18.25 -8.79
C LEU A 120 7.77 -19.28 -8.81
N PHE A 121 7.47 -20.53 -8.44
CA PHE A 121 8.44 -21.61 -8.33
C PHE A 121 8.12 -22.78 -9.26
N GLY A 122 7.31 -22.55 -10.30
CA GLY A 122 6.93 -23.57 -11.29
C GLY A 122 5.97 -24.66 -10.79
N ARG A 123 5.41 -24.50 -9.59
CA ARG A 123 4.33 -25.36 -9.08
C ARG A 123 3.40 -24.61 -8.13
N SER A 124 2.17 -25.09 -8.01
CA SER A 124 1.24 -24.63 -6.99
C SER A 124 1.27 -25.55 -5.76
N TRP A 125 1.32 -24.97 -4.56
CA TRP A 125 1.25 -25.71 -3.30
C TRP A 125 -0.17 -26.08 -2.89
N SER A 126 -1.17 -25.45 -3.50
CA SER A 126 -2.58 -25.71 -3.24
C SER A 126 -3.20 -26.74 -4.19
N LYS A 127 -2.44 -27.19 -5.20
CA LYS A 127 -2.86 -28.21 -6.16
C LYS A 127 -2.08 -29.49 -5.90
N TYR A 128 -2.77 -30.63 -5.82
CA TYR A 128 -2.12 -31.93 -5.87
C TYR A 128 -1.72 -32.22 -7.32
N GLU A 129 -0.51 -32.75 -7.55
CA GLU A 129 -0.17 -33.34 -8.85
C GLU A 129 -1.06 -34.56 -9.05
N SER A 130 -1.93 -34.53 -10.05
CA SER A 130 -2.66 -35.72 -10.49
C SER A 130 -1.65 -36.64 -11.16
N ASN A 131 -1.31 -37.74 -10.48
CA ASN A 131 -0.59 -38.85 -11.09
C ASN A 131 -1.55 -39.57 -12.03
N ASP A 132 -1.49 -39.23 -13.32
CA ASP A 132 -1.96 -40.11 -14.40
C ASP A 132 -0.92 -41.22 -14.68
#